data_AF-A0A5B7FMD7-F1
#
_entry.id   AF-A0A5B7FMD7-F1
#
_cell.length_a   1.000
_cell.length_b   1.000
_cell.length_c   1.000
_cell.angle_alpha   90.00
_cell.angle_beta   90.00
_cell.angle_gamma   90.00
#
_symmetry.space_group_name_H-M   'P 1'
#
loop_
_entity.id
_entity.type
_entity.pdbx_description
1 polymer ?
#
loop_
_entity_poly.entity_id
_entity_poly.type
_entity_poly.pdbx_seq_one_letter_code
_entity_poly.pdbx_strand_id
1 'polypeptide(L)'
;MGKKVFLVTNNSTVTQDDCYRKCNTLGFTVEKESIICASFVLAQYLKEINFQKKVYVVGAAAIAQELQDAGIRCIGVGPERIGGSIYAALAEGKLGLDPEVGAVAVGFDREFSYDKLVRAITYLANPECLFMATNTDEKYMVTGTPLYLPGEHVLTRCPGLGKSQVPPLITVKLVLDIKHNCCAYEYLSHLQ
;
A
#
# COMPACT_ATOMS: atom_id res chain seq x y z
N MET A 1 13.21 8.34 33.10
CA MET A 1 12.30 7.38 32.44
C MET A 1 11.37 8.20 31.54
N GLY A 2 11.26 7.85 30.26
CA GLY A 2 10.52 8.66 29.27
C GLY A 2 10.77 8.18 27.84
N LYS A 3 10.63 6.88 27.59
CA LYS A 3 10.79 6.31 26.25
C LYS A 3 9.45 6.41 25.52
N LYS A 4 9.46 7.00 24.33
CA LYS A 4 8.30 6.97 23.43
C LYS A 4 8.26 5.61 22.74
N VAL A 5 7.16 4.90 22.89
CA VAL A 5 6.94 3.57 22.30
C VAL A 5 6.10 3.74 21.05
N PHE A 6 6.49 3.08 19.96
CA PHE A 6 5.73 3.05 18.72
C PHE A 6 5.32 1.62 18.39
N LEU A 7 4.08 1.44 17.94
CA LEU A 7 3.58 0.20 17.38
C LEU A 7 3.67 0.27 15.88
N VAL A 8 4.37 -0.69 15.29
CA VAL A 8 4.78 -0.66 13.90
C VAL A 8 4.31 -1.94 13.21
N THR A 9 3.62 -1.80 12.08
CA THR A 9 3.24 -2.95 11.25
C THR A 9 3.38 -2.67 9.76
N ASN A 10 3.95 -3.62 9.03
CA ASN A 10 4.02 -3.56 7.56
C ASN A 10 2.68 -3.92 6.90
N ASN A 11 1.65 -4.27 7.67
CA ASN A 11 0.35 -4.65 7.12
C ASN A 11 -0.35 -3.44 6.48
N SER A 12 -0.58 -3.50 5.16
CA SER A 12 -1.29 -2.48 4.39
C SER A 12 -2.81 -2.69 4.34
N THR A 13 -3.31 -3.79 4.93
CA THR A 13 -4.74 -4.15 4.94
C THR A 13 -5.54 -3.52 6.08
N VAL A 14 -4.87 -2.78 6.97
CA VAL A 14 -5.44 -2.13 8.15
C VAL A 14 -5.11 -0.64 8.15
N THR A 15 -6.03 0.19 8.64
CA THR A 15 -5.76 1.61 8.91
C THR A 15 -5.08 1.79 10.26
N GLN A 16 -4.49 2.96 10.50
CA GLN A 16 -3.98 3.37 11.81
C GLN A 16 -5.11 3.31 12.85
N ASP A 17 -6.33 3.69 12.45
CA ASP A 17 -7.50 3.64 13.32
C ASP A 17 -7.94 2.20 13.66
N ASP A 18 -7.85 1.27 12.70
CA ASP A 18 -8.10 -0.16 12.96
C ASP A 18 -7.10 -0.73 13.96
N CYS A 19 -5.82 -0.41 13.77
CA CYS A 19 -4.76 -0.80 14.70
C CYS A 19 -5.01 -0.20 16.09
N TYR A 20 -5.36 1.09 16.17
CA TYR A 20 -5.69 1.76 17.42
C TYR A 20 -6.85 1.08 18.16
N ARG A 21 -7.95 0.79 17.45
CA ARG A 21 -9.10 0.05 18.01
C ARG A 21 -8.71 -1.35 18.50
N LYS A 22 -7.89 -2.09 17.74
CA LYS A 22 -7.39 -3.42 18.13
C LYS A 22 -6.54 -3.35 19.40
N CYS A 23 -5.64 -2.38 19.51
CA CYS A 23 -4.81 -2.18 20.70
C CYS A 23 -5.65 -1.90 21.95
N ASN A 24 -6.64 -1.00 21.85
CA ASN A 24 -7.54 -0.69 22.95
C ASN A 24 -8.36 -1.92 23.38
N THR A 25 -8.82 -2.73 22.41
CA THR A 25 -9.58 -3.96 22.67
C THR A 25 -8.74 -4.99 23.43
N LEU A 26 -7.43 -5.05 23.16
CA LEU A 26 -6.48 -5.93 23.83
C LEU A 26 -5.98 -5.37 25.18
N GLY A 27 -6.47 -4.21 25.60
CA GLY A 27 -6.08 -3.58 26.87
C GLY A 27 -4.76 -2.80 26.83
N PHE A 28 -4.20 -2.55 25.64
CA PHE A 28 -3.01 -1.70 25.51
C PHE A 28 -3.40 -0.23 25.56
N THR A 29 -2.79 0.54 26.46
CA THR A 29 -2.92 2.01 26.48
C THR A 29 -1.84 2.60 25.57
N VAL A 30 -2.23 3.02 24.36
CA VAL A 30 -1.34 3.62 23.37
C VAL A 30 -1.98 4.87 22.78
N GLU A 31 -1.15 5.85 22.42
CA GLU A 31 -1.59 7.02 21.65
C GLU A 31 -1.72 6.63 20.18
N LYS A 32 -2.71 7.19 19.47
CA LYS A 32 -2.94 6.87 18.05
C LYS A 32 -1.75 7.26 17.18
N GLU A 33 -1.10 8.38 17.49
CA GLU A 33 0.10 8.89 16.80
C GLU A 33 1.33 8.01 17.00
N SER A 34 1.28 7.11 18.00
CA SER A 34 2.33 6.11 18.22
C SER A 34 2.12 4.85 17.38
N ILE A 35 1.07 4.77 16.56
CA ILE A 35 0.77 3.63 15.69
C ILE A 35 1.13 3.97 14.25
N ILE A 36 1.92 3.11 13.62
CA ILE A 36 2.41 3.28 12.26
C ILE A 36 2.13 1.99 11.48
N CYS A 37 1.23 2.07 10.50
CA CYS A 37 0.98 1.00 9.53
C CYS A 37 1.38 1.43 8.11
N ALA A 38 1.59 0.46 7.21
CA ALA A 38 2.10 0.75 5.87
C ALA A 38 1.18 1.63 5.02
N SER A 39 -0.14 1.44 5.14
CA SER A 39 -1.17 2.26 4.47
C SER A 39 -1.13 3.72 4.93
N PHE A 40 -1.00 3.97 6.24
CA PHE A 40 -0.84 5.31 6.81
C PHE A 40 0.44 5.98 6.31
N VAL A 41 1.57 5.26 6.33
CA VAL A 41 2.87 5.80 5.90
C VAL A 41 2.83 6.22 4.43
N LEU A 42 2.21 5.42 3.56
CA LEU A 42 1.99 5.76 2.15
C LEU A 42 1.24 7.09 1.99
N ALA A 43 0.15 7.27 2.72
CA ALA A 43 -0.65 8.50 2.66
C ALA A 43 0.13 9.72 3.19
N GLN A 44 0.84 9.58 4.31
CA GLN A 44 1.67 10.65 4.85
C GLN A 44 2.81 11.03 3.91
N TYR A 45 3.47 10.07 3.27
CA TYR A 45 4.54 10.34 2.30
C TYR A 45 4.01 11.18 1.13
N LEU A 46 2.87 10.81 0.55
CA LEU A 46 2.27 11.57 -0.55
C LEU A 46 1.88 12.99 -0.14
N LYS A 47 1.39 13.15 1.09
CA LYS A 47 1.09 14.46 1.66
C LYS A 47 2.35 15.31 1.80
N GLU A 48 3.45 14.72 2.27
CA GLU A 48 4.74 15.40 2.47
C GLU A 48 5.37 15.90 1.16
N ILE A 49 5.25 15.12 0.08
CA ILE A 49 5.70 15.56 -1.25
C ILE A 49 4.69 16.46 -1.97
N ASN A 50 3.62 16.89 -1.27
CA ASN A 50 2.55 17.73 -1.81
C ASN A 50 1.94 17.15 -3.11
N PHE A 51 1.63 15.85 -3.12
CA PHE A 51 1.05 15.17 -4.27
C PHE A 51 -0.38 15.64 -4.53
N GLN A 52 -0.66 16.12 -5.75
CA GLN A 52 -1.96 16.72 -6.12
C GLN A 52 -2.80 15.90 -7.12
N LYS A 53 -2.22 14.81 -7.64
CA LYS A 53 -2.87 13.92 -8.61
C LYS A 53 -3.68 12.82 -7.89
N LYS A 54 -4.32 11.93 -8.65
CA LYS A 54 -4.98 10.73 -8.13
C LYS A 54 -4.00 9.58 -7.98
N VAL A 55 -4.25 8.72 -7.00
CA VAL A 55 -3.56 7.45 -6.82
C VAL A 55 -4.42 6.30 -7.35
N TYR A 56 -3.89 5.48 -8.24
CA TYR A 56 -4.49 4.20 -8.60
C TYR A 56 -3.99 3.11 -7.65
N VAL A 57 -4.91 2.49 -6.92
CA VAL A 57 -4.62 1.54 -5.84
C VAL A 57 -4.83 0.12 -6.33
N VAL A 58 -3.77 -0.66 -6.31
CA VAL A 58 -3.79 -2.13 -6.42
C VAL A 58 -3.54 -2.67 -5.01
N GLY A 59 -4.60 -2.78 -4.21
CA GLY A 59 -4.47 -3.05 -2.79
C GLY A 59 -5.80 -3.01 -2.05
N ALA A 60 -5.72 -3.31 -0.75
CA ALA A 60 -6.85 -3.32 0.17
C ALA A 60 -7.48 -1.92 0.36
N ALA A 61 -8.73 -1.92 0.80
CA ALA A 61 -9.50 -0.68 1.05
C ALA A 61 -8.87 0.24 2.10
N ALA A 62 -8.11 -0.30 3.06
CA ALA A 62 -7.40 0.48 4.06
C ALA A 62 -6.43 1.50 3.43
N ILE A 63 -5.77 1.17 2.30
CA ILE A 63 -4.92 2.12 1.58
C ILE A 63 -5.75 3.32 1.09
N ALA A 64 -6.91 3.06 0.49
CA ALA A 64 -7.77 4.15 0.02
C ALA A 64 -8.33 4.99 1.16
N GLN A 65 -8.67 4.37 2.30
CA GLN A 65 -9.15 5.09 3.48
C GLN A 65 -8.09 6.06 4.00
N GLU A 66 -6.85 5.60 4.18
CA GLU A 66 -5.73 6.45 4.64
C GLU A 66 -5.43 7.58 3.67
N LEU A 67 -5.50 7.31 2.35
CA LEU A 67 -5.36 8.34 1.33
C LEU A 67 -6.47 9.39 1.44
N GLN A 68 -7.73 8.97 1.59
CA GLN A 68 -8.88 9.85 1.73
C GLN A 68 -8.80 10.70 3.00
N ASP A 69 -8.42 10.10 4.13
CA ASP A 69 -8.22 10.80 5.41
C ASP A 69 -7.08 11.83 5.33
N ALA A 70 -6.09 11.60 4.47
CA ALA A 70 -5.03 12.56 4.14
C ALA A 70 -5.44 13.62 3.10
N GLY A 71 -6.66 13.56 2.56
CA GLY A 71 -7.16 14.48 1.52
C GLY A 71 -6.70 14.14 0.10
N ILE A 72 -6.20 12.92 -0.13
CA ILE A 72 -5.66 12.45 -1.41
C ILE A 72 -6.71 11.61 -2.12
N ARG A 73 -6.97 11.96 -3.38
CA ARG A 73 -7.94 11.25 -4.22
C ARG A 73 -7.36 9.93 -4.72
N CYS A 74 -8.16 8.87 -4.72
CA CYS A 74 -7.74 7.57 -5.22
C CYS A 74 -8.87 6.82 -5.95
N ILE A 75 -8.48 5.84 -6.76
CA ILE A 75 -9.36 4.92 -7.51
C ILE A 75 -8.75 3.50 -7.54
N GLY A 76 -9.52 2.50 -7.97
CA GLY A 76 -9.00 1.14 -8.23
C GLY A 76 -9.16 0.13 -7.11
N VAL A 77 -9.66 0.51 -5.93
CA VAL A 77 -9.97 -0.45 -4.85
C VAL A 77 -11.14 -1.34 -5.22
N GLY A 78 -11.04 -2.62 -4.86
CA GLY A 78 -12.05 -3.65 -5.13
C GLY A 78 -11.85 -4.37 -6.47
N PRO A 79 -12.86 -5.16 -6.88
CA PRO A 79 -12.82 -5.89 -8.15
C PRO A 79 -12.84 -4.93 -9.34
N GLU A 80 -11.94 -5.14 -10.29
CA GLU A 80 -11.92 -4.41 -11.55
C GLU A 80 -11.95 -5.37 -12.74
N ARG A 81 -12.75 -5.02 -13.75
CA ARG A 81 -12.87 -5.74 -15.02
C ARG A 81 -12.78 -4.77 -16.19
N ILE A 82 -11.92 -5.07 -17.17
CA ILE A 82 -11.96 -4.40 -18.47
C ILE A 82 -13.08 -5.07 -19.28
N GLY A 83 -14.07 -4.29 -19.71
CA GLY A 83 -15.21 -4.80 -20.46
C GLY A 83 -14.81 -5.34 -21.84
N GLY A 84 -15.36 -6.50 -22.22
CA GLY A 84 -15.10 -7.13 -23.51
C GLY A 84 -13.71 -7.77 -23.60
N SER A 85 -13.09 -7.72 -24.79
CA SER A 85 -11.75 -8.25 -25.00
C SER A 85 -10.70 -7.23 -24.60
N ILE A 86 -9.80 -7.60 -23.68
CA ILE A 86 -8.68 -6.76 -23.28
C ILE A 86 -7.80 -6.35 -24.47
N TYR A 87 -7.62 -7.25 -25.43
CA TYR A 87 -6.86 -6.98 -26.66
C TYR A 87 -7.55 -5.94 -27.53
N ALA A 88 -8.87 -5.98 -27.63
CA ALA A 88 -9.64 -4.98 -28.38
C ALA A 88 -9.56 -3.62 -27.68
N ALA A 89 -9.75 -3.59 -26.36
CA ALA A 89 -9.63 -2.36 -25.57
C ALA A 89 -8.23 -1.72 -25.71
N LEU A 90 -7.17 -2.54 -25.72
CA LEU A 90 -5.80 -2.09 -25.96
C LEU A 90 -5.60 -1.58 -27.39
N ALA A 91 -6.05 -2.32 -28.41
CA ALA A 91 -5.90 -1.94 -29.81
C ALA A 91 -6.65 -0.64 -30.16
N GLU A 92 -7.80 -0.40 -29.52
CA GLU A 92 -8.59 0.82 -29.69
C GLU A 92 -8.16 1.97 -28.77
N GLY A 93 -7.23 1.73 -27.83
CA GLY A 93 -6.81 2.72 -26.82
C GLY A 93 -7.90 3.08 -25.81
N LYS A 94 -8.92 2.24 -25.63
CA LYS A 94 -10.13 2.50 -24.81
C LYS A 94 -10.08 1.81 -23.45
N LEU A 95 -8.94 1.87 -22.76
CA LEU A 95 -8.85 1.34 -21.39
C LEU A 95 -9.67 2.17 -20.38
N GLY A 96 -10.07 3.39 -20.72
CA GLY A 96 -10.76 4.30 -19.79
C GLY A 96 -9.82 4.74 -18.67
N LEU A 97 -8.60 5.15 -19.03
CA LEU A 97 -7.64 5.69 -18.07
C LEU A 97 -8.10 7.07 -17.59
N ASP A 98 -7.95 7.31 -16.30
CA ASP A 98 -8.18 8.63 -15.72
C ASP A 98 -6.89 9.46 -15.86
N PRO A 99 -6.90 10.57 -16.62
CA PRO A 99 -5.71 11.38 -16.88
C PRO A 99 -5.18 12.08 -15.61
N GLU A 100 -5.98 12.16 -14.54
CA GLU A 100 -5.55 12.71 -13.27
C GLU A 100 -4.70 11.73 -12.45
N VAL A 101 -4.58 10.46 -12.84
CA VAL A 101 -3.72 9.50 -12.13
C VAL A 101 -2.25 9.83 -12.33
N GLY A 102 -1.55 10.03 -11.22
CA GLY A 102 -0.13 10.36 -11.19
C GLY A 102 0.71 9.41 -10.32
N ALA A 103 0.08 8.44 -9.69
CA ALA A 103 0.77 7.43 -8.90
C ALA A 103 0.01 6.09 -8.93
N VAL A 104 0.75 5.00 -8.89
CA VAL A 104 0.24 3.64 -8.65
C VAL A 104 0.79 3.18 -7.30
N ALA A 105 -0.13 2.84 -6.39
CA ALA A 105 0.20 2.26 -5.10
C ALA A 105 -0.16 0.77 -5.08
N VAL A 106 0.82 -0.07 -4.74
CA VAL A 106 0.67 -1.53 -4.69
C VAL A 106 0.81 -2.02 -3.26
N GLY A 107 -0.19 -2.76 -2.80
CA GLY A 107 -0.18 -3.48 -1.53
C GLY A 107 -0.89 -4.83 -1.67
N PHE A 108 -1.29 -5.42 -0.54
CA PHE A 108 -2.00 -6.70 -0.57
C PHE A 108 -3.41 -6.51 -1.15
N ASP A 109 -3.72 -7.25 -2.21
CA ASP A 109 -5.01 -7.16 -2.93
C ASP A 109 -5.59 -8.56 -3.15
N ARG A 110 -6.73 -8.84 -2.51
CA ARG A 110 -7.46 -10.10 -2.70
C ARG A 110 -8.20 -10.16 -4.04
N GLU A 111 -8.50 -9.01 -4.61
CA GLU A 111 -9.22 -8.84 -5.87
C GLU A 111 -8.24 -8.53 -7.02
N PHE A 112 -6.95 -8.85 -6.83
CA PHE A 112 -5.94 -8.67 -7.85
C PHE A 112 -6.34 -9.42 -9.12
N SER A 113 -6.31 -8.72 -10.25
CA SER A 113 -6.66 -9.25 -11.55
C SER A 113 -5.67 -8.81 -12.62
N TYR A 114 -5.63 -9.55 -13.72
CA TYR A 114 -4.84 -9.16 -14.88
C TYR A 114 -5.27 -7.79 -15.43
N ASP A 115 -6.55 -7.44 -15.32
CA ASP A 115 -7.09 -6.15 -15.76
C ASP A 115 -6.50 -5.00 -14.93
N LYS A 116 -6.42 -5.17 -13.60
CA LYS A 116 -5.78 -4.20 -12.71
C LYS A 116 -4.30 -4.04 -13.03
N LEU A 117 -3.63 -5.16 -13.32
CA LEU A 117 -2.23 -5.16 -13.73
C LEU A 117 -2.02 -4.39 -15.03
N VAL A 118 -2.83 -4.66 -16.07
CA VAL A 118 -2.76 -3.95 -17.36
C VAL A 118 -2.99 -2.46 -17.18
N ARG A 119 -3.96 -2.05 -16.36
CA ARG A 119 -4.17 -0.63 -16.05
C ARG A 119 -2.99 -0.01 -15.31
N ALA A 120 -2.47 -0.70 -14.28
CA ALA A 120 -1.33 -0.24 -13.50
C ALA A 120 -0.07 -0.02 -14.37
N ILE A 121 0.32 -1.02 -15.18
CA ILE A 121 1.48 -0.87 -16.08
C ILE A 121 1.25 0.22 -17.13
N THR A 122 0.01 0.43 -17.57
CA THR A 122 -0.30 1.48 -18.55
C THR A 122 -0.17 2.87 -17.92
N TYR A 123 -0.63 3.06 -16.68
CA TYR A 123 -0.35 4.32 -15.95
C TYR A 123 1.15 4.54 -15.74
N LEU A 124 1.90 3.48 -15.39
CA LEU A 124 3.34 3.54 -15.14
C LEU A 124 4.20 3.71 -16.39
N ALA A 125 3.61 3.50 -17.58
CA ALA A 125 4.26 3.85 -18.85
C ALA A 125 4.55 5.36 -18.95
N ASN A 126 3.80 6.20 -18.22
CA ASN A 126 4.18 7.60 -18.02
C ASN A 126 5.38 7.68 -17.05
N PRO A 127 6.54 8.22 -17.47
CA PRO A 127 7.71 8.32 -16.61
C PRO A 127 7.49 9.20 -15.36
N GLU A 128 6.57 10.17 -15.43
CA GLU A 128 6.20 11.03 -14.29
C GLU A 128 5.25 10.35 -13.29
N CYS A 129 4.66 9.20 -13.65
CA CYS A 129 3.80 8.46 -12.75
C CYS A 129 4.64 7.73 -11.69
N LEU A 130 4.33 7.98 -10.41
CA LEU A 130 5.04 7.39 -9.29
C LEU A 130 4.64 5.92 -9.11
N PHE A 131 5.63 5.07 -8.86
CA PHE A 131 5.38 3.71 -8.39
C PHE A 131 5.66 3.64 -6.89
N MET A 132 4.70 3.16 -6.11
CA MET A 132 4.83 3.02 -4.66
C MET A 132 4.38 1.63 -4.22
N ALA A 133 5.11 1.05 -3.29
CA ALA A 133 4.82 -0.25 -2.72
C ALA A 133 4.83 -0.18 -1.19
N THR A 134 3.86 -0.83 -0.54
CA THR A 134 3.70 -0.79 0.92
C THR A 134 4.61 -1.75 1.68
N ASN A 135 4.88 -2.95 1.14
CA ASN A 135 5.94 -3.83 1.63
C ASN A 135 6.47 -4.77 0.52
N THR A 136 7.52 -5.53 0.85
CA THR A 136 8.15 -6.52 -0.03
C THR A 136 8.21 -7.90 0.62
N ASP A 137 7.30 -8.18 1.54
CA ASP A 137 7.28 -9.46 2.22
C ASP A 137 6.92 -10.56 1.21
N GLU A 138 7.66 -11.68 1.28
CA GLU A 138 7.52 -12.74 0.28
C GLU A 138 6.23 -13.54 0.46
N LYS A 139 5.92 -13.88 1.69
CA LYS A 139 4.76 -14.69 2.03
C LYS A 139 4.39 -14.48 3.47
N TYR A 140 3.13 -14.69 3.75
CA TYR A 140 2.60 -14.66 5.11
C TYR A 140 2.12 -16.06 5.46
N MET A 141 2.55 -16.58 6.60
CA MET A 141 1.96 -17.80 7.15
C MET A 141 0.62 -17.44 7.78
N VAL A 142 -0.40 -18.29 7.57
CA VAL A 142 -1.69 -18.14 8.24
C VAL A 142 -1.56 -18.72 9.65
N THR A 143 -1.69 -17.87 10.67
CA THR A 143 -1.55 -18.24 12.08
C THR A 143 -2.36 -19.49 12.43
N GLY A 144 -1.70 -20.46 13.09
CA GLY A 144 -2.33 -21.72 13.50
C GLY A 144 -2.43 -22.78 12.40
N THR A 145 -1.85 -22.56 11.22
CA THR A 145 -1.89 -23.50 10.09
C THR A 145 -0.53 -23.62 9.38
N PRO A 146 -0.29 -24.69 8.59
CA PRO A 146 0.90 -24.78 7.72
C PRO A 146 0.73 -24.04 6.38
N LEU A 147 -0.35 -23.27 6.20
CA LEU A 147 -0.70 -22.62 4.94
C LEU A 147 -0.03 -21.24 4.81
N TYR A 148 0.26 -20.86 3.57
CA TYR A 148 0.89 -19.58 3.23
C TYR A 148 0.05 -18.81 2.23
N LEU A 149 0.03 -17.49 2.40
CA LEU A 149 -0.48 -16.52 1.42
C LEU A 149 0.70 -15.86 0.70
N PRO A 150 0.57 -15.56 -0.61
CA PRO A 150 1.56 -14.75 -1.30
C PRO A 150 1.62 -13.36 -0.64
N GLY A 151 2.83 -12.89 -0.37
CA GLY A 151 3.06 -11.54 0.09
C GLY A 151 3.14 -10.56 -1.08
N GLU A 152 3.19 -9.27 -0.76
CA GLU A 152 3.08 -8.19 -1.75
C GLU A 152 4.26 -8.16 -2.72
N HIS A 153 5.38 -8.82 -2.39
CA HIS A 153 6.56 -8.95 -3.24
C HIS A 153 6.26 -9.44 -4.67
N VAL A 154 5.25 -10.31 -4.85
CA VAL A 154 4.91 -10.87 -6.16
C VAL A 154 4.45 -9.75 -7.08
N LEU A 155 3.69 -8.81 -6.53
CA LEU A 155 3.15 -7.68 -7.27
C LEU A 155 4.24 -6.64 -7.51
N THR A 156 5.08 -6.36 -6.51
CA THR A 156 6.12 -5.33 -6.62
C THR A 156 7.27 -5.72 -7.56
N ARG A 157 7.54 -7.02 -7.73
CA ARG A 157 8.53 -7.54 -8.68
C ARG A 157 7.96 -7.92 -10.05
N CYS A 158 6.67 -7.71 -10.29
CA CYS A 158 6.08 -8.00 -11.59
C CYS A 158 6.75 -7.13 -12.69
N PRO A 159 7.29 -7.72 -13.76
CA PRO A 159 7.87 -6.96 -14.87
C PRO A 159 6.86 -5.94 -15.42
N GLY A 160 7.24 -4.67 -15.46
CA GLY A 160 6.38 -3.56 -15.89
C GLY A 160 5.72 -2.77 -14.74
N LEU A 161 5.62 -3.34 -13.53
CA LEU A 161 5.26 -2.57 -12.32
C LEU A 161 6.51 -1.94 -11.68
N GLY A 162 7.61 -2.70 -11.59
CA GLY A 162 8.89 -2.17 -11.11
C GLY A 162 9.65 -1.42 -12.21
N LYS A 163 9.80 -0.10 -12.09
CA LYS A 163 10.78 0.65 -12.89
C LYS A 163 12.19 0.11 -12.59
N SER A 164 13.10 0.19 -13.56
CA SER A 164 14.55 -0.07 -13.38
C SER A 164 15.25 0.91 -12.40
N GLN A 165 14.51 1.85 -11.83
CA GLN A 165 14.90 2.64 -10.68
C GLN A 165 14.10 2.13 -9.49
N VAL A 166 14.81 1.71 -8.44
CA VAL A 166 14.22 1.26 -7.17
C VAL A 166 13.12 2.26 -6.80
N PRO A 167 11.83 1.89 -6.80
CA PRO A 167 10.79 2.82 -6.41
C PRO A 167 11.07 3.34 -5.01
N PRO A 168 10.51 4.49 -4.60
CA PRO A 168 10.39 4.76 -3.18
C PRO A 168 9.60 3.60 -2.58
N LEU A 169 10.35 2.65 -2.02
CA LEU A 169 9.82 1.52 -1.30
C LEU A 169 9.38 2.11 0.03
N ILE A 170 8.09 2.39 0.15
CA ILE A 170 7.50 2.94 1.37
C ILE A 170 7.23 1.75 2.29
N THR A 171 8.31 1.12 2.75
CA THR A 171 8.22 0.18 3.85
C THR A 171 8.24 0.96 5.15
N VAL A 172 7.51 0.48 6.14
CA VAL A 172 7.54 1.10 7.47
C VAL A 172 8.95 1.04 8.06
N LYS A 173 9.74 0.04 7.66
CA LYS A 173 11.18 -0.06 7.93
C LYS A 173 11.96 1.17 7.44
N LEU A 174 11.77 1.58 6.18
CA LEU A 174 12.45 2.76 5.62
C LEU A 174 12.04 4.08 6.32
N VAL A 175 10.77 4.24 6.68
CA VAL A 175 10.28 5.50 7.29
C VAL A 175 10.71 5.65 8.75
N LEU A 176 10.86 4.54 9.49
CA LEU A 176 11.37 4.57 10.86
C LEU A 176 12.86 4.89 10.93
N ASP A 177 13.64 4.39 9.97
CA ASP A 177 15.07 4.70 9.84
C ASP A 177 15.29 6.19 9.52
N ILE A 178 14.33 6.85 8.86
CA ILE A 178 14.43 8.27 8.48
C ILE A 178 13.93 9.23 9.58
N LYS A 179 12.83 8.91 10.29
CA LYS A 179 12.16 9.90 11.14
C LYS A 179 12.46 9.84 12.64
N HIS A 180 12.86 8.69 13.19
CA HIS A 180 12.74 8.52 14.64
C HIS A 180 13.98 8.02 15.38
N ASN A 181 15.07 7.64 14.70
CA ASN A 181 16.29 7.13 15.34
C ASN A 181 15.95 6.11 16.46
N CYS A 182 14.95 5.26 16.19
CA CYS A 182 14.27 4.45 17.20
C CYS A 182 15.10 3.20 17.53
N CYS A 183 15.68 3.15 18.72
CA CYS A 183 16.57 2.06 19.18
C CYS A 183 15.85 0.77 19.64
N ALA A 184 14.55 0.59 19.42
CA ALA A 184 13.87 -0.67 19.76
C ALA A 184 12.61 -0.87 18.91
N TYR A 185 12.59 -1.96 18.14
CA TYR A 185 11.43 -2.42 17.40
C TYR A 185 10.97 -3.73 18.03
N GLU A 186 9.72 -3.79 18.48
CA GLU A 186 9.06 -5.07 18.73
C GLU A 186 8.22 -5.38 17.48
N TYR A 187 8.68 -6.35 16.70
CA TYR A 187 7.99 -6.80 15.48
C TYR A 187 6.73 -7.55 15.93
N LEU A 188 5.58 -6.90 15.91
CA LEU A 188 4.32 -7.54 16.26
C LEU A 188 3.82 -8.38 15.07
N SER A 189 4.52 -9.50 14.80
CA SER A 189 4.06 -10.56 13.90
C SER A 189 2.74 -11.20 14.34
N HIS A 190 2.32 -10.94 15.60
CA HIS A 190 1.12 -11.48 16.23
C HIS A 190 -0.16 -10.66 16.01
N LEU A 191 -0.10 -9.52 15.30
CA LEU A 191 -1.29 -8.70 15.00
C LEU A 191 -1.98 -9.05 13.68
N GLN A 192 -1.74 -10.24 13.13
CA GLN A 192 -2.56 -10.81 12.05
C GLN A 192 -4.06 -10.87 12.43
#